data_AF-A0A535NJP4-F1
#
_entry.id   AF-A0A535NJP4-F1
#
_cell.length_a   1.000
_cell.length_b   1.000
_cell.length_c   1.000
_cell.angle_alpha   90.00
_cell.angle_beta   90.00
_cell.angle_gamma   90.00
#
_symmetry.space_group_name_H-M   'P 1'
#
loop_
_entity.id
_entity.type
_entity.pdbx_description
1 polymer ?
#
loop_
_entity_poly.entity_id
_entity_poly.type
_entity_poly.pdbx_seq_one_letter_code
_entity_poly.pdbx_strand_id
1 'polypeptide(L)'
;MSWHRTALIVAIAALTVACSQQHAASSPSSAASTSPPSNSAGGSGSRCLTAQLQISIGPTNGATGNEITSVMLTNRSTAACYLGGYPGVALLDRNGRDLQDARRSTNSFFGNYPPAQRVDIPPGGSASFDLTWGGNDPCGDVPAQHPTTMKITPPNDDDSATITLNPPPTVCPNTLEVHPLGSRPQQG
;
A
#
# COMPACT_ATOMS: atom_id res chain seq x y z
N MET A 1 40.03 28.83 -26.63
CA MET A 1 40.85 28.81 -25.40
C MET A 1 40.89 27.40 -24.85
N SER A 2 42.10 26.96 -24.51
CA SER A 2 42.52 25.65 -24.04
C SER A 2 42.29 25.43 -22.55
N TRP A 3 41.93 24.20 -22.15
CA TRP A 3 42.48 23.38 -21.03
C TRP A 3 41.70 22.04 -21.03
N HIS A 4 42.24 20.89 -21.45
CA HIS A 4 43.28 19.98 -20.92
C HIS A 4 43.02 19.36 -19.54
N ARG A 5 42.68 18.04 -19.60
CA ARG A 5 43.18 16.88 -18.80
C ARG A 5 42.76 16.84 -17.32
N THR A 6 42.36 15.71 -16.73
CA THR A 6 43.24 14.56 -16.46
C THR A 6 42.41 13.37 -15.92
N ALA A 7 42.74 12.15 -16.38
CA ALA A 7 42.24 10.88 -15.89
C ALA A 7 42.97 10.45 -14.61
N LEU A 8 42.30 9.72 -13.72
CA LEU A 8 42.96 8.95 -12.66
C LEU A 8 42.50 7.49 -12.72
N ILE A 9 43.47 6.66 -13.05
CA ILE A 9 43.48 5.21 -13.08
C ILE A 9 43.60 4.72 -11.63
N VAL A 10 42.72 3.81 -11.19
CA VAL A 10 42.91 3.04 -9.96
C VAL A 10 43.13 1.59 -10.36
N ALA A 11 44.30 1.05 -10.03
CA ALA A 11 44.73 -0.28 -10.39
C ALA A 11 45.24 -1.05 -9.16
N ILE A 12 44.82 -2.32 -9.10
CA ILE A 12 45.52 -3.51 -8.56
C ILE A 12 45.52 -3.73 -7.04
N ALA A 13 44.92 -4.87 -6.63
CA ALA A 13 45.64 -5.93 -5.91
C ALA A 13 44.84 -7.24 -5.95
N ALA A 14 45.31 -8.20 -6.75
CA ALA A 14 44.88 -9.59 -6.71
C ALA A 14 45.72 -10.35 -5.66
N LEU A 15 45.08 -11.15 -4.81
CA LEU A 15 45.74 -12.09 -3.92
C LEU A 15 45.17 -13.49 -4.17
N THR A 16 45.96 -14.29 -4.86
CA THR A 16 45.76 -15.74 -5.07
C THR A 16 46.33 -16.50 -3.88
N VAL A 17 45.51 -17.30 -3.21
CA VAL A 17 45.97 -18.37 -2.31
C VAL A 17 45.41 -19.68 -2.83
N ALA A 18 46.32 -20.58 -3.20
CA ALA A 18 46.04 -21.99 -3.46
C ALA A 18 46.86 -22.81 -2.48
N CYS A 19 46.23 -23.77 -1.80
CA CYS A 19 46.88 -25.03 -1.45
C CYS A 19 45.82 -26.12 -1.25
N SER A 20 46.01 -27.22 -1.95
CA SER A 20 45.22 -28.44 -1.92
C SER A 20 45.47 -29.25 -0.63
N GLN A 21 44.50 -30.05 -0.17
CA GLN A 21 44.61 -31.53 -0.14
C GLN A 21 43.53 -32.22 0.71
N GLN A 22 43.28 -33.45 0.29
CA GLN A 22 42.16 -34.36 0.58
C GLN A 22 42.27 -35.03 1.96
N HIS A 23 41.12 -35.41 2.54
CA HIS A 23 41.02 -36.50 3.51
C HIS A 23 39.72 -37.28 3.26
N ALA A 24 39.87 -38.58 3.04
CA ALA A 24 38.78 -39.54 3.04
C ALA A 24 38.48 -40.01 4.48
N ALA A 25 37.20 -40.22 4.80
CA ALA A 25 36.65 -41.42 5.42
C ALA A 25 35.36 -41.15 6.23
N SER A 26 34.33 -41.92 5.86
CA SER A 26 33.32 -42.55 6.73
C SER A 26 32.24 -41.70 7.41
N SER A 27 31.00 -42.01 7.01
CA SER A 27 29.70 -41.58 7.54
C SER A 27 29.53 -41.85 9.05
N PRO A 28 28.63 -41.10 9.70
CA PRO A 28 27.46 -41.77 10.25
C PRO A 28 26.13 -41.10 9.89
N SER A 29 25.12 -41.95 9.79
CA SER A 29 23.69 -41.63 9.71
C SER A 29 23.29 -40.48 10.64
N SER A 30 22.63 -39.47 10.10
CA SER A 30 21.88 -38.48 10.90
C SER A 30 20.50 -38.33 10.28
N ALA A 31 19.53 -38.50 11.16
CA ALA A 31 18.12 -38.70 10.89
C ALA A 31 17.56 -37.69 9.88
N ALA A 32 16.76 -38.21 8.95
CA ALA A 32 15.76 -37.42 8.26
C ALA A 32 14.90 -36.72 9.31
N SER A 33 15.19 -35.44 9.55
CA SER A 33 14.24 -34.56 10.19
C SER A 33 13.12 -34.39 9.18
N THR A 34 12.08 -35.23 9.29
CA THR A 34 10.78 -34.93 8.73
C THR A 34 10.29 -33.68 9.44
N SER A 35 10.72 -32.52 8.94
CA SER A 35 9.96 -31.30 9.13
C SER A 35 8.54 -31.66 8.72
N PRO A 36 7.52 -31.44 9.58
CA PRO A 36 6.15 -31.57 9.13
C PRO A 36 6.02 -30.72 7.85
N PRO A 37 5.26 -31.16 6.85
CA PRO A 37 4.96 -30.27 5.74
C PRO A 37 4.43 -29.00 6.37
N SER A 38 5.15 -27.89 6.19
CA SER A 38 4.56 -26.57 6.26
C SER A 38 3.48 -26.65 5.21
N ASN A 39 2.27 -27.01 5.62
CA ASN A 39 1.09 -26.79 4.82
C ASN A 39 1.11 -25.28 4.60
N SER A 40 1.71 -24.85 3.49
CA SER A 40 1.37 -23.62 2.83
C SER A 40 -0.09 -23.78 2.47
N ALA A 41 -0.94 -23.55 3.48
CA ALA A 41 -2.37 -23.52 3.35
C ALA A 41 -2.64 -22.37 2.40
N GLY A 42 -2.79 -22.71 1.12
CA GLY A 42 -3.41 -21.84 0.16
C GLY A 42 -4.77 -21.42 0.72
N GLY A 43 -4.85 -20.16 1.13
CA GLY A 43 -6.09 -19.39 1.09
C GLY A 43 -7.18 -19.66 2.14
N SER A 44 -6.87 -20.16 3.34
CA SER A 44 -7.90 -20.47 4.37
C SER A 44 -8.06 -19.42 5.50
N GLY A 45 -7.48 -18.23 5.37
CA GLY A 45 -7.83 -17.11 6.27
C GLY A 45 -9.24 -16.61 5.99
N SER A 46 -10.00 -16.19 7.00
CA SER A 46 -11.26 -15.45 6.81
C SER A 46 -10.98 -14.07 6.22
N ARG A 47 -12.00 -13.39 5.68
CA ARG A 47 -11.87 -11.97 5.33
C ARG A 47 -11.56 -11.17 6.59
N CYS A 48 -10.77 -10.11 6.46
CA CYS A 48 -10.58 -9.20 7.58
C CYS A 48 -11.87 -8.43 7.84
N LEU A 49 -12.35 -8.48 9.08
CA LEU A 49 -13.47 -7.65 9.54
C LEU A 49 -12.96 -6.26 9.92
N THR A 50 -13.83 -5.26 9.85
CA THR A 50 -13.53 -3.87 10.24
C THR A 50 -13.02 -3.80 11.67
N ALA A 51 -13.65 -4.55 12.59
CA ALA A 51 -13.24 -4.62 13.99
C ALA A 51 -11.84 -5.22 14.22
N GLN A 52 -11.28 -5.95 13.23
CA GLN A 52 -9.93 -6.52 13.28
C GLN A 52 -8.87 -5.56 12.72
N LEU A 53 -9.29 -4.46 12.07
CA LEU A 53 -8.42 -3.56 11.33
C LEU A 53 -8.25 -2.24 12.09
N GLN A 54 -7.00 -1.85 12.29
CA GLN A 54 -6.66 -0.46 12.56
C GLN A 54 -6.47 0.24 11.22
N ILE A 55 -7.18 1.36 11.01
CA ILE A 55 -7.06 2.15 9.80
C ILE A 55 -6.33 3.46 10.12
N SER A 56 -5.34 3.79 9.31
CA SER A 56 -4.59 5.05 9.39
C SER A 56 -4.43 5.68 8.02
N ILE A 57 -4.48 7.00 7.96
CA ILE A 57 -4.24 7.77 6.74
C ILE A 57 -2.80 8.32 6.75
N GLY A 58 -2.12 8.21 5.61
CA GLY A 58 -0.81 8.78 5.40
C GLY A 58 -0.85 10.28 5.13
N PRO A 59 0.32 10.91 4.89
CA PRO A 59 0.36 12.27 4.39
C PRO A 59 -0.33 12.37 3.03
N THR A 60 -0.84 13.56 2.73
CA THR A 60 -1.35 13.90 1.39
C THR A 60 -0.24 14.59 0.61
N ASN A 61 -0.05 14.19 -0.66
CA ASN A 61 0.89 14.80 -1.58
C ASN A 61 0.15 15.31 -2.81
N GLY A 62 0.59 16.45 -3.34
CA GLY A 62 -0.09 17.13 -4.44
C GLY A 62 0.82 17.40 -5.64
N ALA A 63 0.24 17.36 -6.84
CA ALA A 63 0.88 17.74 -8.09
C ALA A 63 -0.15 18.25 -9.11
N THR A 64 0.07 19.46 -9.63
CA THR A 64 -0.77 20.08 -10.68
C THR A 64 -2.27 20.09 -10.34
N GLY A 65 -2.61 20.34 -9.07
CA GLY A 65 -4.00 20.35 -8.60
C GLY A 65 -4.64 18.98 -8.40
N ASN A 66 -3.86 17.90 -8.46
CA ASN A 66 -4.27 16.55 -8.07
C ASN A 66 -3.59 16.18 -6.75
N GLU A 67 -4.29 15.46 -5.90
CA GLU A 67 -3.82 15.03 -4.59
C GLU A 67 -3.86 13.50 -4.52
N ILE A 68 -2.94 12.93 -3.75
CA ILE A 68 -2.89 11.50 -3.43
C ILE A 68 -2.59 11.28 -1.95
N THR A 69 -3.27 10.32 -1.34
CA THR A 69 -2.90 9.80 -0.02
C THR A 69 -3.04 8.28 0.03
N SER A 70 -2.19 7.64 0.81
CA SER A 70 -2.29 6.20 1.07
C SER A 70 -3.01 5.95 2.39
N VAL A 71 -3.98 5.04 2.37
CA VAL A 71 -4.64 4.54 3.56
C VAL A 71 -4.08 3.15 3.87
N MET A 72 -3.66 2.95 5.12
CA MET A 72 -3.12 1.68 5.59
C MET A 72 -4.12 0.99 6.52
N LEU A 73 -4.35 -0.30 6.27
CA LEU A 73 -5.14 -1.18 7.12
C LEU A 73 -4.23 -2.22 7.75
N THR A 74 -4.13 -2.20 9.07
CA THR A 74 -3.28 -3.09 9.85
C THR A 74 -4.14 -4.09 10.60
N ASN A 75 -3.87 -5.39 10.42
CA ASN A 75 -4.52 -6.44 11.19
C ASN A 75 -4.03 -6.38 12.64
N ARG A 76 -4.93 -6.06 13.58
CA ARG A 76 -4.68 -6.02 15.03
C ARG A 76 -5.15 -7.29 15.74
N SER A 77 -5.78 -8.22 15.02
CA SER A 77 -6.20 -9.50 15.58
C SER A 77 -5.04 -10.49 15.68
N THR A 78 -5.28 -11.60 16.38
CA THR A 78 -4.31 -12.70 16.52
C THR A 78 -4.41 -13.73 15.39
N ALA A 79 -5.37 -13.58 14.47
CA ALA A 79 -5.57 -14.49 13.35
C ALA A 79 -5.16 -13.82 12.02
N ALA A 80 -4.59 -14.59 11.11
CA ALA A 80 -4.38 -14.12 9.74
C ALA A 80 -5.73 -13.99 9.02
N CYS A 81 -5.87 -12.95 8.22
CA CYS A 81 -7.06 -12.70 7.40
C CYS A 81 -6.63 -12.21 6.02
N TYR A 82 -7.58 -11.96 5.12
CA TYR A 82 -7.26 -11.37 3.81
C TYR A 82 -8.19 -10.23 3.44
N LEU A 83 -7.66 -9.33 2.60
CA LEU A 83 -8.40 -8.26 1.93
C LEU A 83 -8.22 -8.40 0.40
N GLY A 84 -9.12 -7.82 -0.37
CA GLY A 84 -9.00 -7.77 -1.82
C GLY A 84 -10.14 -7.02 -2.48
N GLY A 85 -9.86 -6.34 -3.58
CA GLY A 85 -10.80 -5.45 -4.25
C GLY A 85 -10.55 -3.99 -3.90
N TYR A 86 -11.65 -3.23 -3.78
CA TYR A 86 -11.66 -1.82 -3.45
C TYR A 86 -12.43 -1.60 -2.16
N PRO A 87 -11.89 -0.86 -1.19
CA PRO A 87 -12.67 -0.33 -0.09
C PRO A 87 -13.78 0.60 -0.59
N GLY A 88 -14.88 0.68 0.14
CA GLY A 88 -15.79 1.82 0.04
C GLY A 88 -15.20 3.00 0.80
N VAL A 89 -15.26 4.20 0.21
CA VAL A 89 -14.83 5.43 0.88
C VAL A 89 -15.85 6.53 0.64
N ALA A 90 -16.27 7.20 1.70
CA ALA A 90 -17.15 8.36 1.64
C ALA A 90 -16.53 9.53 2.43
N LEU A 91 -16.69 10.74 1.90
CA LEU A 91 -16.32 11.97 2.58
C LEU A 91 -17.56 12.59 3.21
N LEU A 92 -17.46 12.98 4.48
CA LEU A 92 -18.58 13.54 5.26
C LEU A 92 -18.27 14.95 5.74
N ASP A 93 -19.32 15.76 5.87
CA ASP A 93 -19.27 17.05 6.54
C ASP A 93 -19.17 16.89 8.08
N ARG A 94 -19.05 18.03 8.78
CA ARG A 94 -18.97 18.07 10.25
C ARG A 94 -20.19 17.50 10.99
N ASN A 95 -21.32 17.38 10.30
CA ASN A 95 -22.58 16.86 10.84
C ASN A 95 -22.78 15.38 10.45
N GLY A 96 -21.79 14.75 9.81
CA GLY A 96 -21.86 13.36 9.36
C GLY A 96 -22.67 13.15 8.08
N ARG A 97 -22.95 14.21 7.30
CA ARG A 97 -23.67 14.10 6.02
C ARG A 97 -22.70 13.74 4.90
N ASP A 98 -23.08 12.78 4.05
CA ASP A 98 -22.28 12.40 2.89
C ASP A 98 -22.14 13.59 1.92
N LEU A 99 -20.89 13.87 1.51
CA LEU A 99 -20.51 14.89 0.53
C LEU A 99 -20.23 14.28 -0.85
N GLN A 100 -19.52 13.16 -0.87
CA GLN A 100 -19.29 12.34 -2.06
C GLN A 100 -18.74 10.95 -1.68
N ASP A 101 -19.01 9.96 -2.52
CA ASP A 101 -18.40 8.63 -2.47
C ASP A 101 -17.26 8.51 -3.47
N ALA A 102 -16.25 7.71 -3.13
CA ALA A 102 -15.13 7.43 -4.01
C ALA A 102 -15.55 6.53 -5.18
N ARG A 103 -15.10 6.90 -6.38
CA ARG A 103 -15.28 6.08 -7.59
C ARG A 103 -14.10 5.13 -7.73
N ARG A 104 -14.36 3.88 -8.10
CA ARG A 104 -13.28 2.89 -8.31
C ARG A 104 -12.55 3.21 -9.62
N SER A 105 -11.22 3.27 -9.56
CA SER A 105 -10.40 3.49 -10.75
C SER A 105 -9.07 2.72 -10.67
N THR A 106 -8.60 2.23 -11.81
CA THR A 106 -7.22 1.70 -11.96
C THR A 106 -6.28 2.70 -12.61
N ASN A 107 -6.74 3.91 -12.89
CA ASN A 107 -5.94 4.96 -13.51
C ASN A 107 -6.07 6.24 -12.70
N SER A 108 -5.00 7.00 -12.58
CA SER A 108 -4.98 8.27 -11.88
C SER A 108 -3.98 9.21 -12.53
N PHE A 109 -4.00 10.47 -12.12
CA PHE A 109 -2.94 11.43 -12.46
C PHE A 109 -1.54 10.92 -12.07
N PHE A 110 -1.44 10.12 -11.00
CA PHE A 110 -0.17 9.63 -10.44
C PHE A 110 0.31 8.31 -11.08
N GLY A 111 -0.45 7.76 -12.02
CA GLY A 111 -0.11 6.53 -12.73
C GLY A 111 -1.21 5.47 -12.69
N ASN A 112 -0.89 4.32 -13.26
CA ASN A 112 -1.81 3.18 -13.37
C ASN A 112 -1.62 2.19 -12.23
N TYR A 113 -2.73 1.63 -11.76
CA TYR A 113 -2.76 0.58 -10.75
C TYR A 113 -3.01 -0.77 -11.41
N PRO A 114 -2.27 -1.84 -11.04
CA PRO A 114 -2.62 -3.19 -11.45
C PRO A 114 -4.03 -3.57 -10.94
N PRO A 115 -4.69 -4.55 -11.58
CA PRO A 115 -5.98 -5.04 -11.12
C PRO A 115 -5.95 -5.48 -9.65
N ALA A 116 -7.11 -5.40 -8.98
CA ALA A 116 -7.20 -5.79 -7.58
C ALA A 116 -6.77 -7.24 -7.34
N GLN A 117 -5.92 -7.44 -6.34
CA GLN A 117 -5.43 -8.76 -5.94
C GLN A 117 -5.85 -9.06 -4.50
N ARG A 118 -5.87 -10.36 -4.16
CA ARG A 118 -5.98 -10.80 -2.77
C ARG A 118 -4.66 -10.50 -2.07
N VAL A 119 -4.75 -9.90 -0.89
CA VAL A 119 -3.63 -9.64 0.02
C VAL A 119 -3.91 -10.38 1.32
N ASP A 120 -3.10 -11.38 1.64
CA ASP A 120 -3.15 -12.05 2.95
C ASP A 120 -2.39 -11.19 3.98
N ILE A 121 -3.04 -10.93 5.12
CA ILE A 121 -2.58 -10.02 6.17
C ILE A 121 -2.39 -10.83 7.46
N PRO A 122 -1.16 -11.21 7.82
CA PRO A 122 -0.89 -11.90 9.08
C PRO A 122 -1.20 -10.99 10.28
N PRO A 123 -1.27 -11.52 11.51
CA PRO A 123 -1.32 -10.70 12.73
C PRO A 123 -0.22 -9.63 12.72
N GLY A 124 -0.60 -8.36 12.90
CA GLY A 124 0.32 -7.23 12.82
C GLY A 124 0.72 -6.78 11.41
N GLY A 125 0.39 -7.56 10.38
CA GLY A 125 0.61 -7.22 8.98
C GLY A 125 -0.30 -6.08 8.50
N SER A 126 0.03 -5.49 7.35
CA SER A 126 -0.74 -4.39 6.77
C SER A 126 -0.92 -4.52 5.26
N ALA A 127 -2.01 -3.95 4.77
CA ALA A 127 -2.24 -3.68 3.35
C ALA A 127 -2.56 -2.19 3.17
N SER A 128 -2.36 -1.66 1.96
CA SER A 128 -2.67 -0.27 1.65
C SER A 128 -3.47 -0.14 0.36
N PHE A 129 -4.17 0.98 0.24
CA PHE A 129 -4.76 1.45 -1.01
C PHE A 129 -4.57 2.96 -1.09
N ASP A 130 -4.60 3.49 -2.31
CA ASP A 130 -4.46 4.92 -2.55
C ASP A 130 -5.82 5.54 -2.86
N LEU A 131 -5.97 6.79 -2.44
CA LEU A 131 -7.05 7.69 -2.81
C LEU A 131 -6.46 8.85 -3.60
N THR A 132 -7.13 9.26 -4.68
CA THR A 132 -6.76 10.46 -5.44
C THR A 132 -7.96 11.37 -5.66
N TRP A 133 -7.72 12.68 -5.74
CA TRP A 133 -8.78 13.66 -6.01
C TRP A 133 -8.20 14.97 -6.56
N GLY A 134 -9.07 15.86 -7.05
CA GLY A 134 -8.68 17.23 -7.40
C GLY A 134 -8.66 18.14 -6.18
N GLY A 135 -7.55 18.83 -5.92
CA GLY A 135 -7.32 19.63 -4.71
C GLY A 135 -7.43 21.15 -4.90
N ASN A 136 -7.99 21.63 -6.02
CA ASN A 136 -8.10 23.06 -6.30
C ASN A 136 -9.27 23.70 -5.52
N ASP A 137 -9.15 24.99 -5.20
CA ASP A 137 -10.28 25.81 -4.73
C ASP A 137 -10.20 27.21 -5.38
N PRO A 138 -11.18 27.61 -6.21
CA PRO A 138 -12.35 26.85 -6.62
C PRO A 138 -12.02 25.69 -7.58
N CYS A 139 -12.95 24.73 -7.67
CA CYS A 139 -12.90 23.60 -8.60
C CYS A 139 -13.46 24.01 -9.97
N GLY A 140 -12.73 24.87 -10.67
CA GLY A 140 -13.28 25.58 -11.83
C GLY A 140 -14.34 26.57 -11.36
N ASP A 141 -15.59 26.38 -11.78
CA ASP A 141 -16.70 27.28 -11.46
C ASP A 141 -17.50 26.86 -10.21
N VAL A 142 -17.14 25.73 -9.57
CA VAL A 142 -17.83 25.24 -8.36
C VAL A 142 -16.91 25.32 -7.14
N PRO A 143 -17.45 25.60 -5.94
CA PRO A 143 -16.64 25.61 -4.73
C PRO A 143 -16.12 24.20 -4.40
N ALA A 144 -14.96 24.13 -3.77
CA ALA A 144 -14.45 22.88 -3.23
C ALA A 144 -15.26 22.41 -2.00
N GLN A 145 -15.12 21.13 -1.67
CA GLN A 145 -15.63 20.54 -0.44
C GLN A 145 -14.51 20.45 0.61
N HIS A 146 -14.87 20.61 1.87
CA HIS A 146 -13.96 20.50 3.02
C HIS A 146 -14.47 19.44 4.02
N PRO A 147 -14.28 18.14 3.73
CA PRO A 147 -14.75 17.08 4.59
C PRO A 147 -13.98 17.05 5.91
N THR A 148 -14.69 16.83 7.01
CA THR A 148 -14.08 16.66 8.33
C THR A 148 -13.93 15.18 8.71
N THR A 149 -14.55 14.29 7.94
CA THR A 149 -14.55 12.86 8.24
C THR A 149 -14.47 12.05 6.96
N MET A 150 -13.66 11.00 7.00
CA MET A 150 -13.59 9.96 5.98
C MET A 150 -14.16 8.66 6.55
N LYS A 151 -15.18 8.10 5.93
CA LYS A 151 -15.78 6.80 6.26
C LYS A 151 -15.21 5.75 5.32
N ILE A 152 -14.66 4.67 5.87
CA ILE A 152 -14.00 3.61 5.13
C ILE A 152 -14.68 2.28 5.46
N THR A 153 -15.17 1.61 4.43
CA THR A 153 -15.76 0.27 4.50
C THR A 153 -14.77 -0.70 3.86
N PRO A 154 -14.11 -1.58 4.65
CA PRO A 154 -13.22 -2.59 4.10
C PRO A 154 -13.93 -3.46 3.03
N PRO A 155 -13.20 -3.98 2.05
CA PRO A 155 -13.83 -4.77 0.99
C PRO A 155 -14.57 -5.99 1.55
N ASN A 156 -15.85 -6.12 1.17
CA ASN A 156 -16.72 -7.24 1.52
C ASN A 156 -17.01 -7.36 3.02
N ASP A 157 -16.94 -6.23 3.73
CA ASP A 157 -17.55 -6.02 5.03
C ASP A 157 -18.61 -4.91 4.89
N ASP A 158 -19.66 -4.97 5.69
CA ASP A 158 -20.71 -3.95 5.72
C ASP A 158 -20.46 -2.90 6.82
N ASP A 159 -19.59 -3.23 7.79
CA ASP A 159 -19.14 -2.31 8.81
C ASP A 159 -18.16 -1.26 8.25
N SER A 160 -18.14 -0.08 8.87
CA SER A 160 -17.25 1.00 8.49
C SER A 160 -16.52 1.59 9.68
N ALA A 161 -15.31 2.08 9.42
CA ALA A 161 -14.54 2.88 10.35
C ALA A 161 -14.47 4.33 9.85
N THR A 162 -14.40 5.28 10.78
CA THR A 162 -14.31 6.71 10.46
C THR A 162 -12.98 7.29 10.92
N ILE A 163 -12.39 8.14 10.08
CA ILE A 163 -11.19 8.92 10.39
C ILE A 163 -11.56 10.39 10.40
N THR A 164 -11.17 11.11 11.46
CA THR A 164 -11.29 12.58 11.49
C THR A 164 -10.17 13.20 10.66
N LEU A 165 -10.54 14.11 9.75
CA LEU A 165 -9.61 14.82 8.88
C LEU A 165 -9.31 16.19 9.51
N ASN A 166 -8.08 16.38 9.98
CA ASN A 166 -7.65 17.62 10.60
C ASN A 166 -6.21 17.99 10.18
N PRO A 167 -6.02 19.11 9.45
CA PRO A 167 -7.06 19.98 8.90
C PRO A 167 -7.92 19.26 7.83
N PRO A 168 -9.16 19.70 7.58
CA PRO A 168 -9.97 19.23 6.44
C PRO A 168 -9.23 19.46 5.10
N PRO A 169 -9.12 18.46 4.21
CA PRO A 169 -8.56 18.66 2.88
C PRO A 169 -9.50 19.48 2.00
N THR A 170 -8.96 20.08 0.95
CA THR A 170 -9.74 20.61 -0.18
C THR A 170 -9.99 19.49 -1.17
N VAL A 171 -11.25 19.25 -1.52
CA VAL A 171 -11.65 18.17 -2.42
C VAL A 171 -12.65 18.66 -3.45
N CYS A 172 -12.35 18.49 -4.74
CA CYS A 172 -13.29 18.81 -5.78
C CYS A 172 -14.45 17.82 -5.86
N PRO A 173 -15.71 18.28 -6.04
CA PRO A 173 -16.86 17.40 -6.14
C PRO A 173 -16.69 16.35 -7.25
N ASN A 174 -17.05 15.10 -6.96
CA ASN A 174 -17.05 13.97 -7.90
C ASN A 174 -15.66 13.58 -8.46
N THR A 175 -14.58 14.02 -7.82
CA THR A 175 -13.20 13.69 -8.23
C THR A 175 -12.54 12.66 -7.34
N LEU A 176 -13.16 12.30 -6.22
CA LEU A 176 -12.60 11.30 -5.32
C LEU A 176 -12.59 9.91 -5.99
N GLU A 177 -11.41 9.34 -6.10
CA GLU A 177 -11.19 8.00 -6.62
C GLU A 177 -10.52 7.12 -5.56
N VAL A 178 -10.89 5.84 -5.58
CA VAL A 178 -10.27 4.78 -4.78
C VAL A 178 -9.63 3.75 -5.69
N HIS A 179 -8.41 3.36 -5.33
CA HIS A 179 -7.60 2.42 -6.10
C HIS A 179 -7.56 1.03 -5.44
N PRO A 180 -7.17 -0.02 -6.19
CA PRO A 180 -7.13 -1.37 -5.67
C PRO A 180 -6.21 -1.54 -4.45
N LEU A 181 -6.63 -2.38 -3.51
CA LEU A 181 -5.79 -2.79 -2.38
C LEU A 181 -4.53 -3.55 -2.82
N GLY A 182 -3.45 -3.32 -2.09
CA GLY A 182 -2.17 -4.00 -2.28
C GLY A 182 -1.39 -3.49 -3.50
N SER A 183 -1.88 -2.44 -4.16
CA SER A 183 -1.27 -1.90 -5.36
C SER A 183 -0.69 -0.50 -5.09
N ARG A 184 0.37 -0.16 -5.83
CA ARG A 184 0.92 1.18 -5.91
C ARG A 184 0.90 1.64 -7.36
N PRO A 185 0.77 2.94 -7.63
CA PRO A 185 0.78 3.43 -8.99
C PRO A 185 2.13 3.08 -9.63
N GLN A 186 2.07 2.45 -10.79
CA GLN A 186 3.23 2.20 -11.64
C GLN A 186 3.40 3.43 -12.53
N GLN A 187 4.60 4.02 -12.53
CA GLN A 187 4.94 5.05 -13.50
C GLN A 187 5.15 4.36 -14.85
N GLY A 188 4.32 4.72 -15.83
CA GLY A 188 4.40 4.22 -17.20
C GLY A 188 5.57 4.81 -17.96
#